data_AF-A0A2D7G9W7-F1
#
_entry.id   AF-A0A2D7G9W7-F1
#
_cell.length_a   1.000
_cell.length_b   1.000
_cell.length_c   1.000
_cell.angle_alpha   90.00
_cell.angle_beta   90.00
_cell.angle_gamma   90.00
#
_symmetry.space_group_name_H-M   'P 1'
#
loop_
_entity.id
_entity.type
_entity.pdbx_description
1 polymer ?
#
loop_
_entity_poly.entity_id
_entity_poly.type
_entity_poly.pdbx_seq_one_letter_code
_entity_poly.pdbx_strand_id
1 'polypeptide(L)'
;MNLFIILVIIVTFFMFLIKFIVSLTGRVSERILTRYFRSVEALFAQNKLPEEWVKNLEKLAKTRQRSLHLPRSEQAKAFLLKKITELRKFFETCRFVESEEARGMLIYQIDNLKERWQSSDASEILAFYNIDIDLNYELGEQNQTTHQDSQ
;
A
#
# COMPACT_ATOMS: atom_id res chain seq x y z
N MET A 1 53.18 7.10 -16.65
CA MET A 1 52.31 6.04 -17.20
C MET A 1 51.14 5.69 -16.28
N ASN A 2 51.35 5.60 -14.96
CA ASN A 2 50.30 5.21 -14.01
C ASN A 2 49.11 6.18 -13.92
N LEU A 3 49.33 7.50 -14.00
CA LEU A 3 48.23 8.48 -13.87
C LEU A 3 47.21 8.40 -15.02
N PHE A 4 47.70 8.22 -16.25
CA PHE A 4 46.84 8.09 -17.43
C PHE A 4 46.02 6.79 -17.39
N ILE A 5 46.65 5.68 -16.99
CA ILE A 5 45.96 4.38 -16.85
C ILE A 5 44.89 4.45 -15.75
N ILE A 6 45.19 5.05 -14.60
CA ILE A 6 44.22 5.24 -13.51
C ILE A 6 43.04 6.08 -13.98
N LEU A 7 43.30 7.17 -14.72
CA LEU A 7 42.23 8.04 -15.25
C LEU A 7 41.32 7.30 -16.23
N VAL A 8 41.88 6.48 -17.13
CA VAL A 8 41.10 5.66 -18.07
C VAL A 8 40.23 4.63 -17.33
N ILE A 9 40.76 3.98 -16.28
CA ILE A 9 40.02 3.02 -15.45
C ILE A 9 38.85 3.71 -14.73
N ILE A 10 39.07 4.89 -14.17
CA ILE A 10 38.02 5.65 -13.48
C ILE A 10 36.90 6.02 -14.46
N VAL A 11 37.24 6.57 -15.63
CA VAL A 11 36.24 6.96 -16.64
C VAL A 11 35.43 5.76 -17.12
N THR A 12 36.07 4.63 -17.40
CA THR A 12 35.36 3.41 -17.82
C THR A 12 34.49 2.84 -16.71
N PHE A 13 34.95 2.87 -15.46
CA PHE A 13 34.16 2.48 -14.29
C PHE A 13 32.92 3.35 -14.11
N PHE A 14 33.03 4.67 -14.26
CA PHE A 14 31.88 5.58 -14.20
C PHE A 14 30.88 5.33 -15.32
N MET A 15 31.33 5.10 -16.56
CA MET A 15 30.42 4.74 -17.66
C MET A 15 29.69 3.43 -17.39
N PHE A 16 30.37 2.45 -16.80
CA PHE A 16 29.75 1.19 -16.39
C PHE A 16 28.71 1.39 -15.28
N LEU A 17 29.03 2.19 -14.26
CA LEU A 17 28.09 2.54 -13.19
C LEU A 17 26.81 3.18 -13.73
N ILE A 18 26.93 4.15 -14.64
CA ILE A 18 25.76 4.81 -15.25
C ILE A 18 24.90 3.79 -15.99
N LYS A 19 25.50 2.94 -16.84
CA LYS A 19 24.78 1.88 -17.57
C LYS A 19 24.13 0.87 -16.62
N PHE A 20 24.81 0.52 -15.53
CA PHE A 20 24.31 -0.39 -14.52
C PHE A 20 23.09 0.21 -13.81
N ILE A 21 23.16 1.47 -13.38
CA ILE A 21 22.04 2.19 -12.77
C ILE A 21 20.85 2.25 -13.73
N VAL A 22 21.05 2.67 -14.98
CA VAL A 22 19.96 2.76 -15.98
C VAL A 22 19.31 1.40 -16.22
N SER A 23 20.11 0.34 -16.34
CA SER A 23 19.62 -1.04 -16.52
C SER A 23 18.81 -1.54 -15.32
N LEU A 24 19.26 -1.23 -14.11
CA LEU A 24 18.53 -1.51 -12.86
C LEU A 24 17.22 -0.71 -12.80
N THR A 25 17.25 0.58 -13.12
CA THR A 25 16.08 1.44 -13.09
C THR A 25 15.00 0.95 -14.06
N GLY A 26 15.36 0.51 -15.28
CA GLY A 26 14.38 -0.01 -16.24
C GLY A 26 13.60 -1.21 -15.69
N ARG A 27 14.29 -2.23 -15.17
CA ARG A 27 13.63 -3.45 -14.67
C ARG A 27 12.86 -3.27 -13.36
N VAL A 28 13.27 -2.29 -12.55
CA VAL A 28 12.61 -1.97 -11.28
C VAL A 28 11.39 -1.08 -11.54
N SER A 29 11.52 -0.11 -12.45
CA SER A 29 10.44 0.80 -12.83
C SER A 29 9.26 0.04 -13.41
N GLU A 30 9.47 -0.89 -14.34
CA GLU A 30 8.37 -1.66 -14.95
C GLU A 30 7.53 -2.43 -13.91
N ARG A 31 8.18 -3.12 -12.97
CA ARG A 31 7.47 -3.91 -11.95
C ARG A 31 6.73 -3.04 -10.95
N ILE A 32 7.35 -1.94 -10.51
CA ILE A 32 6.74 -1.02 -9.55
C ILE A 32 5.57 -0.27 -10.20
N LEU A 33 5.77 0.22 -11.43
CA LEU A 33 4.76 0.93 -12.20
C LEU A 33 3.53 0.06 -12.41
N THR A 34 3.73 -1.16 -12.92
CA THR A 34 2.65 -2.11 -13.16
C THR A 34 1.85 -2.39 -11.90
N ARG A 35 2.52 -2.53 -10.74
CA ARG A 35 1.84 -2.78 -9.46
C ARG A 35 0.92 -1.63 -9.05
N TYR A 36 1.37 -0.39 -9.13
CA TYR A 36 0.56 0.77 -8.73
C TYR A 36 -0.59 1.01 -9.71
N PHE A 37 -0.35 0.91 -11.02
CA PHE A 37 -1.40 1.03 -12.03
C PHE A 37 -2.46 -0.06 -11.88
N ARG A 38 -2.04 -1.31 -11.67
CA ARG A 38 -2.97 -2.42 -11.41
C ARG A 38 -3.77 -2.24 -10.11
N SER A 39 -3.19 -1.58 -9.11
CA SER A 39 -3.89 -1.27 -7.87
C SER A 39 -4.98 -0.22 -8.08
N VAL A 40 -4.70 0.84 -8.86
CA VAL A 40 -5.71 1.83 -9.27
C VAL A 40 -6.81 1.19 -10.09
N GLU A 41 -6.45 0.38 -11.08
CA GLU A 41 -7.41 -0.31 -11.94
C GLU A 41 -8.35 -1.20 -11.12
N ALA A 42 -7.80 -2.00 -10.19
CA ALA A 42 -8.61 -2.83 -9.31
C ALA A 42 -9.59 -1.99 -8.47
N LEU A 43 -9.12 -0.89 -7.86
CA LEU A 43 -9.91 -0.07 -6.95
C LEU A 43 -11.02 0.71 -7.67
N PHE A 44 -10.74 1.33 -8.81
CA PHE A 44 -11.66 2.27 -9.45
C PHE A 44 -12.39 1.69 -10.66
N ALA A 45 -11.77 0.79 -11.43
CA ALA A 45 -12.42 0.19 -12.59
C ALA A 45 -13.19 -1.09 -12.20
N GLN A 46 -12.62 -1.90 -11.31
CA GLN A 46 -13.20 -3.19 -10.94
C GLN A 46 -13.95 -3.16 -9.61
N ASN A 47 -13.88 -2.05 -8.86
CA ASN A 47 -14.41 -1.92 -7.50
C ASN A 47 -13.98 -3.08 -6.58
N LYS A 48 -12.70 -3.46 -6.68
CA LYS A 48 -12.08 -4.55 -5.91
C LYS A 48 -10.83 -4.09 -5.19
N LEU A 49 -10.55 -4.71 -4.04
CA LEU A 49 -9.27 -4.57 -3.38
C LEU A 49 -8.17 -5.24 -4.22
N PRO A 50 -6.99 -4.62 -4.37
CA PRO A 50 -5.86 -5.25 -5.07
C PRO A 50 -5.49 -6.58 -4.41
N GLU A 51 -5.26 -7.62 -5.21
CA GLU A 51 -5.03 -8.99 -4.72
C GLU A 51 -3.85 -9.08 -3.73
N GLU A 52 -2.79 -8.30 -3.96
CA GLU A 52 -1.66 -8.21 -3.03
C GLU A 52 -2.06 -7.64 -1.66
N TRP A 53 -3.04 -6.74 -1.61
CA TRP A 53 -3.53 -6.14 -0.37
C TRP A 53 -4.35 -7.16 0.41
N VAL A 54 -5.23 -7.90 -0.28
CA VAL A 54 -6.03 -8.98 0.32
C VAL A 54 -5.12 -10.06 0.92
N LYS A 55 -4.11 -10.54 0.18
CA LYS A 55 -3.13 -11.51 0.69
C LYS A 55 -2.39 -11.02 1.94
N ASN A 56 -2.07 -9.73 2.00
CA ASN A 56 -1.43 -9.13 3.17
C ASN A 56 -2.40 -9.01 4.36
N LEU A 57 -3.67 -8.66 4.11
CA LEU A 57 -4.70 -8.65 5.14
C LEU A 57 -4.95 -10.05 5.71
N GLU A 58 -5.05 -11.07 4.86
CA GLU A 58 -5.14 -12.46 5.31
C GLU A 58 -3.93 -12.86 6.14
N LYS A 59 -2.73 -12.44 5.73
CA LYS A 59 -1.50 -12.71 6.49
C LYS A 59 -1.53 -12.01 7.85
N LEU A 60 -2.04 -10.79 7.93
CA LEU A 60 -2.25 -10.07 9.19
C LEU A 60 -3.26 -10.79 10.09
N ALA A 61 -4.37 -11.30 9.52
CA ALA A 61 -5.37 -12.06 10.26
C ALA A 61 -4.84 -13.41 10.77
N LYS A 62 -4.05 -14.12 9.94
CA LYS A 62 -3.44 -15.43 10.28
C LYS A 62 -2.27 -15.30 11.25
N THR A 63 -1.55 -14.18 11.22
CA THR A 63 -0.41 -13.96 12.13
C THR A 63 -0.93 -13.65 13.53
N ARG A 64 -0.72 -14.57 14.47
CA ARG A 64 -1.02 -14.38 15.90
C ARG A 64 -0.02 -13.39 16.49
N GLN A 65 -0.17 -12.10 16.17
CA GLN A 65 0.75 -11.07 16.60
C GLN A 65 0.51 -10.78 18.07
N ARG A 66 1.40 -11.33 18.91
CA ARG A 66 1.33 -11.33 20.38
C ARG A 66 1.62 -9.95 21.02
N SER A 67 1.74 -8.88 20.23
CA SER A 67 2.49 -7.68 20.64
C SER A 67 1.93 -6.33 20.17
N LEU A 68 0.69 -6.25 19.65
CA LEU A 68 0.07 -4.96 19.36
C LEU A 68 -1.21 -4.81 20.17
N HIS A 69 -1.28 -3.76 20.98
CA HIS A 69 -2.40 -3.37 21.83
C HIS A 69 -3.65 -2.91 21.04
N LEU A 70 -3.63 -2.98 19.70
CA LEU A 70 -4.68 -2.50 18.83
C LEU A 70 -5.57 -3.65 18.32
N PRO A 71 -6.90 -3.47 18.26
CA PRO A 71 -7.82 -4.43 17.66
C PRO A 71 -7.42 -4.79 16.22
N ARG A 72 -7.67 -6.03 15.80
CA ARG A 72 -7.35 -6.48 14.42
C ARG A 72 -8.04 -5.65 13.33
N SER A 73 -9.27 -5.21 13.59
CA SER A 73 -10.02 -4.30 12.72
C SER A 73 -9.25 -2.99 12.49
N GLU A 74 -8.76 -2.37 13.57
CA GLU A 74 -7.95 -1.15 13.51
C GLU A 74 -6.64 -1.36 12.75
N GLN A 75 -5.98 -2.51 12.94
CA GLN A 75 -4.77 -2.84 12.20
C GLN A 75 -5.03 -2.99 10.69
N ALA A 76 -6.14 -3.63 10.31
CA ALA A 76 -6.55 -3.76 8.92
C ALA A 76 -6.87 -2.39 8.29
N LYS A 77 -7.61 -1.54 9.00
CA LYS A 77 -7.90 -0.16 8.57
C LYS A 77 -6.62 0.66 8.41
N ALA A 78 -5.73 0.61 9.40
CA ALA A 78 -4.43 1.29 9.34
C ALA A 78 -3.59 0.80 8.14
N PHE A 79 -3.59 -0.50 7.85
CA PHE A 79 -2.92 -1.06 6.68
C PHE A 79 -3.50 -0.51 5.38
N LEU A 80 -4.83 -0.50 5.23
CA LEU A 80 -5.50 0.02 4.03
C LEU A 80 -5.24 1.52 3.83
N LEU A 81 -5.34 2.31 4.90
CA LEU A 81 -5.05 3.76 4.87
C LEU A 81 -3.58 4.04 4.53
N LYS A 82 -2.66 3.21 5.00
CA LYS A 82 -1.25 3.29 4.60
C LYS A 82 -1.09 3.02 3.11
N LYS A 83 -1.73 1.96 2.59
CA LYS A 83 -1.64 1.57 1.18
C LYS A 83 -2.18 2.63 0.23
N ILE A 84 -3.32 3.24 0.55
CA ILE A 84 -3.88 4.31 -0.27
C ILE A 84 -3.04 5.60 -0.20
N THR A 85 -2.41 5.87 0.94
CA THR A 85 -1.46 6.99 1.08
C THR A 85 -0.18 6.77 0.26
N GLU A 86 0.33 5.54 0.22
CA GLU A 86 1.46 5.16 -0.65
C GLU A 86 1.08 5.34 -2.13
N LEU A 87 -0.13 4.93 -2.52
CA LEU A 87 -0.66 5.09 -3.87
C LEU A 87 -0.72 6.56 -4.29
N ARG A 88 -1.26 7.42 -3.42
CA ARG A 88 -1.32 8.87 -3.64
C ARG A 88 0.08 9.46 -3.89
N LYS A 89 1.04 9.18 -3.00
CA LYS A 89 2.42 9.68 -3.11
C LYS A 89 3.11 9.23 -4.39
N PHE A 90 2.82 8.00 -4.84
CA PHE A 90 3.33 7.50 -6.10
C PHE A 90 2.85 8.36 -7.27
N PHE A 91 1.54 8.59 -7.39
CA PHE A 91 0.96 9.35 -8.50
C PHE A 91 1.25 10.85 -8.46
N GLU A 92 1.54 11.42 -7.29
CA GLU A 92 2.00 12.80 -7.13
C GLU A 92 3.34 13.05 -7.84
N THR A 93 4.25 12.07 -7.82
CA THR A 93 5.59 12.18 -8.43
C THR A 93 5.74 11.39 -9.73
N CYS A 94 4.69 10.67 -10.14
CA CYS A 94 4.71 9.80 -11.31
C CYS A 94 4.75 10.60 -12.60
N ARG A 95 5.81 10.40 -13.39
CA ARG A 95 5.96 10.99 -14.74
C ARG A 95 5.21 10.21 -15.84
N PHE A 96 4.62 9.06 -15.52
CA PHE A 96 3.92 8.22 -16.50
C PHE A 96 2.46 8.62 -16.72
N VAL A 97 1.93 9.55 -15.91
CA VAL A 97 0.65 10.21 -16.20
C VAL A 97 0.98 11.49 -16.95
N GLU A 98 0.77 11.48 -18.27
CA GLU A 98 1.21 12.54 -19.18
C GLU A 98 0.44 13.86 -18.97
N SER A 99 -0.87 13.79 -18.70
CA SER A 99 -1.71 14.96 -18.46
C SER A 99 -1.73 15.32 -16.97
N GLU A 100 -1.45 16.59 -16.67
CA GLU A 100 -1.58 17.15 -15.33
C GLU A 100 -3.03 17.10 -14.82
N GLU A 101 -4.00 17.29 -15.71
CA GLU A 101 -5.43 17.20 -15.41
C GLU A 101 -5.81 15.75 -15.04
N ALA A 102 -5.32 14.77 -15.80
CA ALA A 102 -5.55 13.36 -15.50
C ALA A 102 -4.91 12.95 -14.16
N ARG A 103 -3.71 13.46 -13.86
CA ARG A 103 -3.05 13.27 -12.57
C ARG A 103 -3.84 13.91 -11.44
N GLY A 104 -4.34 15.14 -11.63
CA GLY A 104 -5.18 15.84 -10.66
C GLY A 104 -6.47 15.06 -10.36
N MET A 105 -7.15 14.57 -11.39
CA MET A 105 -8.37 13.77 -11.23
C MET A 105 -8.11 12.44 -10.52
N LEU A 106 -7.01 11.76 -10.85
CA LEU A 106 -6.62 10.52 -10.18
C LEU A 106 -6.30 10.76 -8.69
N ILE A 107 -5.53 11.80 -8.36
CA ILE A 107 -5.22 12.16 -6.97
C ILE A 107 -6.51 12.50 -6.21
N TYR A 108 -7.41 13.26 -6.83
CA TYR A 108 -8.72 13.59 -6.26
C TYR A 108 -9.55 12.33 -5.94
N GLN A 109 -9.60 11.36 -6.86
CA GLN A 109 -10.30 10.10 -6.63
C GLN A 109 -9.67 9.28 -5.49
N ILE A 110 -8.34 9.26 -5.39
CA ILE A 110 -7.61 8.61 -4.30
C ILE A 110 -7.89 9.29 -2.96
N ASP A 111 -7.91 10.62 -2.93
CA ASP A 111 -8.18 11.39 -1.71
C ASP A 111 -9.63 11.17 -1.23
N ASN A 112 -10.62 11.21 -2.13
CA ASN A 112 -12.01 10.89 -1.79
C ASN A 112 -12.16 9.46 -1.24
N LEU A 113 -11.49 8.48 -1.85
CA LEU A 113 -11.54 7.10 -1.37
C LEU A 113 -10.89 6.96 0.02
N LYS A 114 -9.78 7.66 0.25
CA LYS A 114 -9.11 7.71 1.55
C LYS A 114 -10.01 8.34 2.62
N GLU A 115 -10.66 9.46 2.33
CA GLU A 115 -11.58 10.12 3.26
C GLU A 115 -12.73 9.18 3.64
N ARG A 116 -13.34 8.52 2.64
CA ARG A 116 -14.37 7.50 2.89
C ARG A 116 -13.88 6.40 3.83
N TRP A 117 -12.68 5.87 3.60
CA TRP A 117 -12.10 4.84 4.46
C TRP A 117 -11.71 5.35 5.85
N GLN A 118 -11.39 6.64 6.01
CA GLN A 118 -11.14 7.22 7.32
C GLN A 118 -12.43 7.30 8.14
N SER A 119 -13.54 7.68 7.51
CA SER A 119 -14.86 7.76 8.15
C SER A 119 -15.56 6.41 8.37
N SER A 120 -15.17 5.36 7.65
CA SER A 120 -15.79 4.02 7.76
C SER A 120 -15.04 3.09 8.71
N ASP A 121 -15.75 2.12 9.26
CA ASP A 121 -15.14 1.04 10.03
C ASP A 121 -14.46 0.01 9.12
N ALA A 122 -13.48 -0.72 9.67
CA ALA A 122 -12.73 -1.72 8.90
C ALA A 122 -13.64 -2.80 8.30
N SER A 123 -14.65 -3.23 9.06
CA SER A 123 -15.65 -4.22 8.64
C SER A 123 -16.48 -3.71 7.46
N GLU A 124 -16.91 -2.45 7.49
CA GLU A 124 -17.68 -1.82 6.40
C GLU A 124 -16.86 -1.74 5.11
N ILE A 125 -15.58 -1.36 5.22
CA ILE A 125 -14.68 -1.30 4.07
C ILE A 125 -14.53 -2.68 3.45
N LEU A 126 -14.29 -3.72 4.25
CA LEU A 126 -14.12 -5.08 3.74
C LEU A 126 -15.41 -5.67 3.18
N ALA A 127 -16.54 -5.39 3.82
CA ALA A 127 -17.86 -5.79 3.33
C ALA A 127 -18.18 -5.15 1.98
N PHE A 128 -17.86 -3.87 1.78
CA PHE A 128 -18.03 -3.18 0.50
C PHE A 128 -17.29 -3.90 -0.65
N TYR A 129 -16.12 -4.47 -0.37
CA TYR A 129 -15.31 -5.20 -1.34
C TYR A 129 -15.54 -6.71 -1.34
N ASN A 130 -16.56 -7.20 -0.62
CA ASN A 130 -16.88 -8.62 -0.47
C ASN A 130 -15.67 -9.48 -0.03
N ILE A 131 -14.88 -8.95 0.91
CA ILE A 131 -13.72 -9.64 1.50
C ILE A 131 -14.14 -10.22 2.85
N ASP A 132 -14.26 -11.54 2.91
CA ASP A 132 -14.57 -12.28 4.13
C ASP A 132 -13.26 -12.62 4.87
N ILE A 133 -12.83 -11.71 5.74
CA ILE A 133 -11.71 -11.93 6.66
C ILE A 133 -12.26 -11.75 8.08
N ASP A 134 -12.14 -12.81 8.88
CA ASP A 134 -12.52 -12.76 10.29
C ASP A 134 -11.55 -11.88 11.10
N LEU A 135 -11.93 -10.60 11.22
CA LEU A 135 -11.26 -9.61 12.07
C LEU A 135 -11.94 -9.46 13.45
N ASN A 136 -13.06 -10.17 13.67
CA ASN A 136 -13.88 -10.08 14.87
C ASN A 136 -13.47 -11.16 15.88
N TYR A 137 -12.35 -10.95 16.57
CA TYR A 137 -11.98 -11.80 17.70
C TYR A 137 -12.20 -11.15 19.08
N GLU A 138 -12.65 -9.90 19.19
CA GLU A 138 -12.65 -9.19 20.50
C GLU A 138 -13.95 -8.46 20.89
N LEU A 139 -15.05 -8.60 20.16
CA LEU A 139 -16.36 -8.07 20.62
C LEU A 139 -17.08 -8.96 21.65
N GLY A 140 -16.48 -10.09 22.04
CA GLY A 140 -17.09 -11.09 22.93
C GLY A 140 -16.85 -10.90 24.44
N GLU A 141 -15.83 -10.13 24.87
CA GLU A 141 -15.45 -10.09 26.30
C GLU A 141 -15.88 -8.81 27.05
N GLN A 142 -16.29 -7.74 26.36
CA GLN A 142 -16.56 -6.47 27.05
C GLN A 142 -17.98 -6.34 27.63
N ASN A 143 -18.92 -7.21 27.27
CA ASN A 143 -20.32 -7.13 27.73
C ASN A 143 -20.66 -8.06 28.91
N GLN A 144 -19.70 -8.78 29.49
CA GLN A 144 -19.96 -9.71 30.62
C GLN A 144 -19.55 -9.18 32.01
N THR A 145 -18.79 -8.09 32.12
CA THR A 145 -18.29 -7.61 33.42
C THR A 145 -19.14 -6.54 34.11
N THR A 146 -20.24 -6.08 33.52
CA THR A 146 -21.04 -4.98 34.11
C THR A 146 -22.29 -5.45 34.89
N HIS A 147 -22.62 -6.74 34.92
CA HIS A 147 -23.85 -7.23 35.57
C HIS A 147 -23.66 -8.15 36.78
N GLN A 148 -22.46 -8.24 37.36
CA GLN A 148 -22.18 -9.17 38.46
C GLN A 148 -21.66 -8.51 39.75
N ASP A 149 -22.08 -7.28 40.06
CA ASP A 149 -21.83 -6.62 41.36
C ASP A 149 -23.10 -5.91 41.89
N SER A 150 -24.25 -6.59 41.80
CA SER A 150 -25.49 -6.13 42.46
C SER A 150 -26.34 -7.32 42.89
N GLN A 151 -25.86 -8.06 43.88
CA GLN A 151 -26.70 -8.84 44.80
C GLN A 151 -26.17 -8.68 46.22
#